data_AF-A0A820CMD2-F1
#
_entry.id   AF-A0A820CMD2-F1
#
_cell.length_a   1.000
_cell.length_b   1.000
_cell.length_c   1.000
_cell.angle_alpha   90.00
_cell.angle_beta   90.00
_cell.angle_gamma   90.00
#
_symmetry.space_group_name_H-M   'P 1'
#
loop_
_entity.id
_entity.type
_entity.pdbx_description
1 polymer ?
#
loop_
_entity_poly.entity_id
_entity_poly.type
_entity_poly.pdbx_seq_one_letter_code
_entity_poly.pdbx_strand_id
1 'polypeptide(L)'
;MSTEDQLSSSYHILTPLENAFYINMNNQEQPQMINRIMSIINDRLDDAQQYKEAFNRNPMQPILFDILREIKQKNGLNMRQISNDDDSYKQELARLDTMLLAERIIDRYPNEVSTNNSIEIEHPEYEEKLNRIRHFYHTELAKFDKNSNDFCTHVLTLLHEQSQVRPITSEEISHMISIVRKKLCLIQIQLKQNTCEAVMNLRTRFLDARRKRRNFDKTTQKILNEYFYSHLSNPYPSEQVKEELARKCGVTISQVNNWFGNKRGRYKKNMLKNE
;
A
#
# COMPACT_ATOMS: atom_id res chain seq x y z
N MET A 1 -22.10 22.57 -4.44
CA MET A 1 -22.26 22.33 -2.99
C MET A 1 -22.50 20.85 -2.81
N SER A 2 -21.71 20.27 -1.93
CA SER A 2 -21.39 18.85 -1.83
C SER A 2 -22.53 18.03 -1.22
N THR A 3 -22.56 16.76 -1.57
CA THR A 3 -23.44 15.69 -1.06
C THR A 3 -23.12 15.27 0.40
N GLU A 4 -22.60 16.19 1.23
CA GLU A 4 -22.22 15.92 2.62
C GLU A 4 -23.27 16.38 3.65
N ASP A 5 -24.22 17.23 3.27
CA ASP A 5 -25.15 17.83 4.25
C ASP A 5 -26.42 17.01 4.56
N GLN A 6 -26.56 15.79 4.03
CA GLN A 6 -27.71 14.91 4.35
C GLN A 6 -27.39 13.73 5.28
N LEU A 7 -26.12 13.49 5.63
CA LEU A 7 -25.73 12.42 6.55
C LEU A 7 -25.61 12.85 8.02
N SER A 8 -25.66 14.16 8.32
CA SER A 8 -25.46 14.67 9.68
C SER A 8 -26.72 14.72 10.55
N SER A 9 -27.92 14.40 10.02
CA SER A 9 -29.17 14.53 10.78
C SER A 9 -29.68 13.21 11.41
N SER A 10 -29.13 12.05 11.04
CA SER A 10 -29.62 10.75 11.54
C SER A 10 -28.99 10.29 12.87
N TYR A 11 -27.95 10.97 13.38
CA TYR A 11 -27.22 10.53 14.57
C TYR A 11 -27.68 11.15 15.90
N HIS A 12 -28.70 12.01 15.89
CA HIS A 12 -29.19 12.66 17.10
C HIS A 12 -30.36 11.98 17.83
N ILE A 13 -30.85 10.84 17.33
CA ILE A 13 -32.01 10.13 17.95
C ILE A 13 -31.60 8.85 18.70
N LEU A 14 -30.35 8.37 18.56
CA LEU A 14 -29.90 7.14 19.21
C LEU A 14 -29.13 7.36 20.53
N THR A 15 -28.64 8.56 20.80
CA THR A 15 -27.87 8.86 22.02
C THR A 15 -28.66 8.75 23.34
N PRO A 16 -29.99 8.98 23.41
CA PRO A 16 -30.72 8.76 24.66
C PRO A 16 -31.04 7.28 24.96
N LEU A 17 -31.08 6.41 23.93
CA LEU A 17 -31.44 4.99 24.07
C LEU A 17 -30.23 4.11 24.42
N GLU A 18 -29.03 4.44 23.94
CA GLU A 18 -27.79 3.79 24.40
C GLU A 18 -27.52 4.08 25.87
N ASN A 19 -27.80 5.31 26.33
CA ASN A 19 -27.66 5.66 27.74
C ASN A 19 -28.68 4.96 28.64
N ALA A 20 -29.92 4.71 28.21
CA ALA A 20 -30.91 4.02 29.03
C ALA A 20 -30.60 2.51 29.23
N PHE A 21 -29.95 1.86 28.25
CA PHE A 21 -29.54 0.46 28.36
C PHE A 21 -28.28 0.29 29.22
N TYR A 22 -27.34 1.24 29.15
CA TYR A 22 -26.09 1.22 29.93
C TYR A 22 -26.25 1.74 31.37
N ILE A 23 -27.22 2.61 31.66
CA ILE A 23 -27.39 3.21 33.00
C ILE A 23 -28.19 2.29 33.95
N ASN A 24 -28.92 1.28 33.43
CA ASN A 24 -29.85 0.47 34.23
C ASN A 24 -29.34 -0.93 34.64
N MET A 25 -28.11 -1.31 34.31
CA MET A 25 -27.46 -2.45 34.97
C MET A 25 -26.54 -1.94 36.08
N ASN A 26 -26.90 -2.29 37.31
CA ASN A 26 -26.17 -1.94 38.51
C ASN A 26 -24.66 -2.27 38.34
N ASN A 27 -23.75 -1.35 38.66
CA ASN A 27 -22.29 -1.52 38.49
C ASN A 27 -21.70 -2.74 39.24
N GLN A 28 -22.46 -3.39 40.12
CA GLN A 28 -22.09 -4.64 40.78
C GLN A 28 -22.55 -5.92 40.04
N GLU A 29 -23.56 -5.84 39.17
CA GLU A 29 -24.09 -7.00 38.43
C GLU A 29 -23.31 -7.28 37.14
N GLN A 30 -22.76 -6.23 36.51
CA GLN A 30 -21.90 -6.37 35.31
C GLN A 30 -20.65 -7.25 35.57
N PRO A 31 -19.86 -7.04 36.66
CA PRO A 31 -18.74 -7.92 37.00
C PRO A 31 -19.19 -9.35 37.34
N GLN A 32 -20.34 -9.51 38.01
CA GLN A 32 -20.87 -10.82 38.38
C GLN A 32 -21.34 -11.62 37.15
N MET A 33 -21.98 -10.96 36.19
CA MET A 33 -22.38 -11.59 34.93
C MET A 33 -21.15 -11.98 34.10
N ILE A 34 -20.15 -11.11 33.99
CA ILE A 34 -18.88 -11.43 33.32
C ILE A 34 -18.20 -12.63 34.01
N ASN A 35 -18.09 -12.63 35.34
CA ASN A 35 -17.50 -13.74 36.09
C ASN A 35 -18.29 -15.04 35.89
N ARG A 36 -19.62 -14.98 35.81
CA ARG A 36 -20.47 -16.15 35.58
C ARG A 36 -20.35 -16.67 34.15
N ILE A 37 -20.25 -15.78 33.16
CA ILE A 37 -19.96 -16.14 31.77
C ILE A 37 -18.58 -16.80 31.68
N MET A 38 -17.56 -16.21 32.31
CA MET A 38 -16.21 -16.77 32.34
C MET A 38 -16.17 -18.13 33.05
N SER A 39 -16.92 -18.32 34.14
CA SER A 39 -17.09 -19.62 34.80
C SER A 39 -17.72 -20.64 33.85
N ILE A 40 -18.82 -20.32 33.17
CA ILE A 40 -19.48 -21.23 32.23
C ILE A 40 -18.56 -21.59 31.06
N ILE A 41 -17.76 -20.63 30.58
CA ILE A 41 -16.78 -20.85 29.52
C ILE A 41 -15.67 -21.78 30.02
N ASN A 42 -15.15 -21.55 31.22
CA ASN A 42 -14.09 -22.36 31.82
C ASN A 42 -14.56 -23.78 32.12
N ASP A 43 -15.75 -23.95 32.72
CA ASP A 43 -16.34 -25.27 33.00
C ASP A 43 -16.53 -26.07 31.70
N ARG A 44 -17.01 -25.43 30.63
CA ARG A 44 -17.13 -26.06 29.31
C ARG A 44 -15.77 -26.36 28.67
N LEU A 45 -14.75 -25.55 28.93
CA LEU A 45 -13.39 -25.79 28.48
C LEU A 45 -12.80 -27.00 29.20
N ASP A 46 -13.02 -27.11 30.51
CA ASP A 46 -12.56 -28.23 31.34
C ASP A 46 -13.25 -29.53 30.93
N ASP A 47 -14.56 -29.50 30.69
CA ASP A 47 -15.30 -30.65 30.13
C ASP A 47 -14.72 -31.07 28.77
N ALA A 48 -14.50 -30.11 27.85
CA ALA A 48 -13.90 -30.39 26.56
C ALA A 48 -12.47 -30.96 26.66
N GLN A 49 -11.69 -30.49 27.65
CA GLN A 49 -10.36 -31.00 27.95
C GLN A 49 -10.43 -32.45 28.44
N GLN A 50 -11.37 -32.77 29.34
CA GLN A 50 -11.58 -34.15 29.80
C GLN A 50 -12.01 -35.09 28.67
N TYR A 51 -12.89 -34.66 27.77
CA TYR A 51 -13.26 -35.43 26.59
C TYR A 51 -12.07 -35.66 25.65
N LYS A 52 -11.24 -34.63 25.42
CA LYS A 52 -10.00 -34.73 24.63
C LYS A 52 -9.04 -35.74 25.25
N GLU A 53 -8.86 -35.71 26.57
CA GLU A 53 -8.01 -36.68 27.26
C GLU A 53 -8.57 -38.10 27.20
N ALA A 54 -9.88 -38.29 27.40
CA ALA A 54 -10.53 -39.59 27.31
C ALA A 54 -10.42 -40.18 25.90
N PHE A 55 -10.55 -39.33 24.87
CA PHE A 55 -10.33 -39.70 23.48
C PHE A 55 -8.87 -40.12 23.23
N ASN A 56 -7.90 -39.35 23.72
CA ASN A 56 -6.47 -39.67 23.57
C ASN A 56 -6.04 -40.93 24.34
N ARG A 57 -6.78 -41.32 25.38
CA ARG A 57 -6.56 -42.58 26.11
C ARG A 57 -7.11 -43.81 25.38
N ASN A 58 -7.87 -43.65 24.29
CA ASN A 58 -8.46 -44.76 23.57
C ASN A 58 -7.41 -45.51 22.70
N PRO A 59 -7.17 -46.81 22.91
CA PRO A 59 -6.15 -47.58 22.17
C PRO A 59 -6.41 -47.69 20.66
N MET A 60 -7.67 -47.56 20.22
CA MET A 60 -8.05 -47.65 18.80
C MET A 60 -7.91 -46.30 18.07
N GLN A 61 -7.72 -45.21 18.81
CA GLN A 61 -7.64 -43.86 18.24
C GLN A 61 -6.50 -43.72 17.22
N PRO A 62 -5.26 -44.20 17.46
CA PRO A 62 -4.17 -44.07 16.50
C PRO A 62 -4.47 -44.80 15.18
N ILE A 63 -4.99 -46.04 15.28
CA ILE A 63 -5.33 -46.88 14.12
C ILE A 63 -6.45 -46.24 13.30
N LEU A 64 -7.48 -45.72 13.97
CA LEU A 64 -8.57 -45.03 13.28
C LEU A 64 -8.07 -43.77 12.55
N PHE A 65 -7.15 -43.02 13.16
CA PHE A 65 -6.52 -41.86 12.52
C PHE A 65 -5.70 -42.25 11.29
N ASP A 66 -4.96 -43.36 11.34
CA ASP A 66 -4.20 -43.86 10.19
C ASP A 66 -5.11 -44.18 9.00
N ILE A 67 -6.17 -44.95 9.24
CA ILE A 67 -7.14 -45.32 8.20
C ILE A 67 -7.81 -44.07 7.61
N LEU A 68 -8.23 -43.13 8.45
CA LEU A 68 -8.88 -41.90 8.00
C LEU A 68 -7.91 -41.00 7.20
N ARG A 69 -6.64 -40.92 7.60
CA ARG A 69 -5.60 -40.21 6.84
C ARG A 69 -5.35 -40.86 5.49
N GLU A 70 -5.28 -42.19 5.43
CA GLU A 70 -5.08 -42.94 4.18
C GLU A 70 -6.26 -42.74 3.21
N ILE A 71 -7.50 -42.83 3.70
CA ILE A 71 -8.72 -42.56 2.91
C ILE A 71 -8.68 -41.13 2.37
N LYS A 72 -8.27 -40.17 3.20
CA LYS A 72 -8.18 -38.75 2.82
C LYS A 72 -7.10 -38.50 1.76
N GLN A 73 -5.94 -39.15 1.87
CA GLN A 73 -4.90 -39.10 0.84
C GLN A 73 -5.38 -39.69 -0.49
N LYS A 74 -6.06 -40.85 -0.44
CA LYS A 74 -6.59 -41.53 -1.64
C LYS A 74 -7.70 -40.75 -2.34
N ASN A 75 -8.55 -40.08 -1.56
CA ASN A 75 -9.67 -39.31 -2.10
C ASN A 75 -9.28 -37.92 -2.63
N GLY A 76 -7.99 -37.58 -2.62
CA GLY A 76 -7.43 -36.45 -3.34
C GLY A 76 -8.06 -35.11 -2.97
N LEU A 77 -7.46 -34.40 -2.02
CA LEU A 77 -7.67 -32.96 -1.95
C LEU A 77 -7.45 -32.38 -3.35
N ASN A 78 -8.38 -31.56 -3.82
CA ASN A 78 -8.22 -30.73 -5.02
C ASN A 78 -7.08 -29.71 -4.79
N MET A 79 -5.85 -30.20 -4.74
CA MET A 79 -4.59 -29.47 -4.55
C MET A 79 -4.12 -28.78 -5.84
N ARG A 80 -4.82 -29.04 -6.95
CA ARG A 80 -4.56 -28.46 -8.26
C ARG A 80 -5.09 -27.03 -8.31
N GLN A 81 -4.29 -26.06 -7.84
CA GLN A 81 -4.34 -24.67 -8.34
C GLN A 81 -3.24 -23.75 -7.78
N ILE A 82 -2.22 -24.25 -7.09
CA ILE A 82 -1.24 -23.38 -6.42
C ILE A 82 0.00 -23.04 -7.27
N SER A 83 0.29 -23.79 -8.32
CA SER A 83 1.63 -23.79 -8.95
C SER A 83 1.93 -22.63 -9.92
N ASN A 84 0.94 -21.95 -10.50
CA ASN A 84 1.23 -20.99 -11.59
C ASN A 84 1.62 -19.58 -11.11
N ASP A 85 1.25 -19.19 -9.88
CA ASP A 85 1.46 -17.81 -9.41
C ASP A 85 2.83 -17.61 -8.72
N ASP A 86 3.51 -18.68 -8.29
CA ASP A 86 4.75 -18.57 -7.50
C ASP A 86 5.93 -17.97 -8.27
N ASP A 87 6.01 -18.22 -9.58
CA ASP A 87 7.09 -17.67 -10.40
C ASP A 87 6.89 -16.18 -10.69
N SER A 88 5.63 -15.74 -10.81
CA SER A 88 5.29 -14.32 -10.99
C SER A 88 5.69 -13.49 -9.77
N TYR A 89 5.38 -13.95 -8.55
CA TYR A 89 5.73 -13.22 -7.32
C TYR A 89 7.24 -13.12 -7.11
N LYS A 90 7.98 -14.19 -7.42
CA LYS A 90 9.46 -14.18 -7.33
C LYS A 90 10.07 -13.19 -8.32
N GLN A 91 9.55 -13.15 -9.55
CA GLN A 91 10.02 -12.21 -10.56
C GLN A 91 9.75 -10.75 -10.13
N GLU A 92 8.58 -10.48 -9.57
CA GLU A 92 8.23 -9.15 -9.07
C GLU A 92 9.10 -8.72 -7.88
N LEU A 93 9.34 -9.62 -6.91
CA LEU A 93 10.27 -9.36 -5.81
C LEU A 93 11.67 -9.02 -6.31
N ALA A 94 12.22 -9.82 -7.23
CA ALA A 94 13.56 -9.59 -7.79
C ALA A 94 13.66 -8.24 -8.51
N ARG A 95 12.62 -7.88 -9.28
CA ARG A 95 12.53 -6.57 -9.93
C ARG A 95 12.51 -5.44 -8.90
N LEU A 96 11.71 -5.55 -7.84
CA LEU A 96 11.64 -4.54 -6.78
C LEU A 96 12.96 -4.43 -6.02
N ASP A 97 13.64 -5.55 -5.74
CA ASP A 97 14.97 -5.55 -5.13
C ASP A 97 15.99 -4.81 -6.00
N THR A 98 15.96 -5.04 -7.31
CA THR A 98 16.83 -4.31 -8.25
C THR A 98 16.55 -2.80 -8.22
N MET A 99 15.27 -2.40 -8.14
CA MET A 99 14.89 -0.99 -8.03
C MET A 99 15.36 -0.36 -6.71
N LEU A 100 15.16 -1.05 -5.59
CA LEU A 100 15.56 -0.55 -4.27
C LEU A 100 17.10 -0.52 -4.12
N LEU A 101 17.82 -1.46 -4.73
CA LEU A 101 19.28 -1.46 -4.80
C LEU A 101 19.80 -0.26 -5.61
N ALA A 102 19.20 0.01 -6.77
CA ALA A 102 19.59 1.13 -7.62
C ALA A 102 19.42 2.49 -6.92
N GLU A 103 18.41 2.62 -6.07
CA GLU A 103 18.13 3.83 -5.28
C GLU A 103 18.84 3.84 -3.91
N ARG A 104 19.75 2.88 -3.67
CA ARG A 104 20.55 2.76 -2.44
C ARG A 104 19.68 2.60 -1.18
N ILE A 105 18.52 1.98 -1.29
CA ILE A 105 17.62 1.70 -0.16
C ILE A 105 17.99 0.37 0.48
N ILE A 106 18.40 -0.61 -0.32
CA ILE A 106 18.95 -1.89 0.14
C ILE A 106 20.47 -1.85 0.02
N ASP A 107 21.17 -2.46 0.96
CA ASP A 107 22.63 -2.60 0.92
C ASP A 107 23.06 -3.56 -0.19
N ARG A 108 24.19 -3.24 -0.83
CA ARG A 108 24.77 -4.13 -1.84
C ARG A 108 25.25 -5.43 -1.21
N TYR A 109 24.83 -6.56 -1.78
CA TYR A 109 25.58 -7.80 -1.61
C TYR A 109 26.95 -7.67 -2.32
N PRO A 110 28.03 -8.25 -1.78
CA PRO A 110 29.40 -7.98 -2.21
C PRO A 110 29.75 -8.28 -3.69
N ASN A 111 28.83 -8.82 -4.50
CA ASN A 111 29.12 -9.34 -5.84
C ASN A 111 28.33 -8.70 -7.02
N GLU A 112 27.64 -7.56 -6.86
CA GLU A 112 26.88 -6.94 -7.97
C GLU A 112 27.55 -5.69 -8.57
N VAL A 113 27.80 -5.74 -9.89
CA VAL A 113 28.40 -4.68 -10.70
C VAL A 113 27.34 -3.64 -11.08
N SER A 114 27.63 -2.36 -10.80
CA SER A 114 26.77 -1.20 -11.06
C SER A 114 26.59 -0.91 -12.56
N THR A 115 25.37 -0.92 -13.06
CA THR A 115 24.99 -0.13 -14.25
C THR A 115 24.55 1.27 -13.80
N ASN A 116 25.53 2.16 -13.59
CA ASN A 116 25.29 3.54 -13.20
C ASN A 116 24.72 4.33 -14.38
N ASN A 117 23.40 4.57 -14.41
CA ASN A 117 22.75 5.51 -15.32
C ASN A 117 21.64 6.32 -14.62
N SER A 118 21.77 6.56 -13.32
CA SER A 118 20.87 7.45 -12.57
C SER A 118 21.42 8.88 -12.57
N ILE A 119 20.60 9.85 -12.99
CA ILE A 119 20.86 11.28 -12.75
C ILE A 119 21.02 11.47 -11.23
N GLU A 120 22.24 11.72 -10.77
CA GLU A 120 22.54 12.01 -9.37
C GLU A 120 21.97 13.38 -8.98
N ILE A 121 21.18 13.39 -7.90
CA ILE A 121 20.62 14.60 -7.30
C ILE A 121 21.48 14.92 -6.09
N GLU A 122 22.53 15.72 -6.28
CA GLU A 122 23.36 16.21 -5.17
C GLU A 122 22.62 17.33 -4.43
N HIS A 123 21.82 16.96 -3.42
CA HIS A 123 21.16 17.91 -2.53
C HIS A 123 21.10 17.35 -1.10
N PRO A 124 21.59 18.07 -0.07
CA PRO A 124 21.69 17.54 1.30
C PRO A 124 20.31 17.15 1.88
N GLU A 125 19.27 17.94 1.61
CA GLU A 125 17.89 17.63 2.02
C GLU A 125 17.31 16.41 1.28
N TYR A 126 17.78 16.12 0.05
CA TYR A 126 17.36 14.93 -0.69
C TYR A 126 17.94 13.68 -0.02
N GLU A 127 19.25 13.70 0.28
CA GLU A 127 19.94 12.62 0.99
C GLU A 127 19.35 12.37 2.38
N GLU A 128 19.04 13.43 3.15
CA GLU A 128 18.39 13.27 4.45
C GLU A 128 17.02 12.58 4.33
N LYS A 129 16.19 13.01 3.36
CA LYS A 129 14.87 12.39 3.14
C LYS A 129 14.98 10.96 2.60
N LEU A 130 15.96 10.69 1.74
CA LEU A 130 16.24 9.34 1.25
C LEU A 130 16.67 8.41 2.39
N ASN A 131 17.53 8.90 3.30
CA ASN A 131 17.93 8.15 4.50
C ASN A 131 16.74 7.88 5.43
N ARG A 132 15.78 8.81 5.55
CA ARG A 132 14.54 8.56 6.31
C ARG A 132 13.70 7.45 5.68
N ILE A 133 13.56 7.43 4.35
CA ILE A 133 12.86 6.35 3.63
C ILE A 133 13.58 5.02 3.83
N ARG A 134 14.92 4.99 3.73
CA ARG A 134 15.75 3.82 3.99
C ARG A 134 15.52 3.27 5.40
N HIS A 135 15.60 4.13 6.41
CA HIS A 135 15.42 3.73 7.81
C HIS A 135 14.01 3.17 8.07
N PHE A 136 12.98 3.82 7.53
CA PHE A 136 11.61 3.34 7.62
C PHE A 136 11.45 1.95 6.97
N TYR A 137 11.97 1.77 5.75
CA TYR A 137 11.92 0.49 5.05
C TYR A 137 12.55 -0.64 5.86
N HIS A 138 13.78 -0.48 6.34
CA HIS A 138 14.44 -1.53 7.13
C HIS A 138 13.74 -1.83 8.44
N THR A 139 13.20 -0.80 9.12
CA THR A 139 12.45 -0.98 10.37
C THR A 139 11.18 -1.79 10.13
N GLU A 140 10.42 -1.44 9.10
CA GLU A 140 9.19 -2.16 8.75
C GLU A 140 9.47 -3.56 8.21
N LEU A 141 10.55 -3.74 7.44
CA LEU A 141 10.98 -5.05 6.96
C LEU A 141 11.35 -5.98 8.13
N ALA A 142 12.13 -5.50 9.11
CA ALA A 142 12.50 -6.28 10.28
C ALA A 142 11.27 -6.69 11.12
N LYS A 143 10.29 -5.80 11.28
CA LYS A 143 9.01 -6.12 11.92
C LYS A 143 8.24 -7.15 11.12
N PHE A 144 8.17 -6.99 9.80
CA PHE A 144 7.50 -7.93 8.91
C PHE A 144 8.13 -9.32 9.00
N ASP A 145 9.45 -9.43 8.96
CA ASP A 145 10.17 -10.71 9.04
C ASP A 145 9.91 -11.41 10.37
N LYS A 146 10.01 -10.65 11.48
CA LYS A 146 9.70 -11.18 12.81
C LYS A 146 8.25 -11.68 12.89
N ASN A 147 7.29 -10.83 12.54
CA ASN A 147 5.86 -11.17 12.62
C ASN A 147 5.49 -12.33 11.69
N SER A 148 6.11 -12.39 10.51
CA SER A 148 5.92 -13.49 9.56
C SER A 148 6.42 -14.82 10.11
N ASN A 149 7.59 -14.82 10.74
CA ASN A 149 8.16 -16.01 11.37
C ASN A 149 7.31 -16.44 12.59
N ASP A 150 6.93 -15.51 13.45
CA ASP A 150 6.08 -15.78 14.61
C ASP A 150 4.71 -16.33 14.18
N PHE A 151 4.10 -15.73 13.16
CA PHE A 151 2.83 -16.18 12.61
C PHE A 151 2.93 -17.57 11.98
N CYS A 152 3.95 -17.82 11.15
CA CYS A 152 4.16 -19.14 10.53
C CYS A 152 4.37 -20.22 11.60
N THR A 153 5.16 -19.91 12.64
CA THR A 153 5.41 -20.82 13.77
C THR A 153 4.12 -21.10 14.52
N HIS A 154 3.32 -20.07 14.81
CA HIS A 154 2.04 -20.25 15.48
C HIS A 154 1.05 -21.09 14.66
N VAL A 155 0.93 -20.83 13.36
CA VAL A 155 0.08 -21.63 12.45
C VAL A 155 0.55 -23.08 12.40
N LEU A 156 1.87 -23.32 12.33
CA LEU A 156 2.46 -24.65 12.38
C LEU A 156 2.10 -25.39 13.68
N THR A 157 2.30 -24.75 14.83
CA THR A 157 1.95 -25.32 16.14
C THR A 157 0.46 -25.65 16.22
N LEU A 158 -0.41 -24.72 15.82
CA LEU A 158 -1.87 -24.94 15.80
C LEU A 158 -2.27 -26.11 14.90
N LEU A 159 -1.70 -26.21 13.69
CA LEU A 159 -1.99 -27.32 12.78
C LEU A 159 -1.53 -28.65 13.36
N HIS A 160 -0.40 -28.66 14.06
CA HIS A 160 0.07 -29.86 14.75
C HIS A 160 -0.82 -30.25 15.92
N GLU A 161 -1.24 -29.30 16.76
CA GLU A 161 -2.20 -29.55 17.85
C GLU A 161 -3.54 -30.06 17.30
N GLN A 162 -4.03 -29.47 16.21
CA GLN A 162 -5.25 -29.94 15.55
C GLN A 162 -5.08 -31.35 14.97
N SER A 163 -3.89 -31.71 14.48
CA SER A 163 -3.63 -33.07 13.97
C SER A 163 -3.74 -34.16 15.04
N GLN A 164 -3.69 -33.79 16.34
CA GLN A 164 -3.89 -34.73 17.45
C GLN A 164 -5.37 -35.02 17.72
N VAL A 165 -6.26 -34.08 17.39
CA VAL A 165 -7.70 -34.19 17.68
C VAL A 165 -8.56 -34.49 16.46
N ARG A 166 -7.99 -34.40 15.25
CA ARG A 166 -8.65 -34.82 14.01
C ARG A 166 -7.64 -35.35 12.98
N PRO A 167 -8.06 -36.21 12.04
CA PRO A 167 -7.17 -36.72 10.99
C PRO A 167 -6.76 -35.60 10.01
N ILE A 168 -5.55 -35.08 10.18
CA ILE A 168 -4.91 -34.13 9.25
C ILE A 168 -3.67 -34.81 8.67
N THR A 169 -3.50 -34.70 7.38
CA THR A 169 -2.34 -35.25 6.65
C THR A 169 -1.19 -34.24 6.61
N SER A 170 0.05 -34.72 6.51
CA SER A 170 1.23 -33.85 6.41
C SER A 170 1.21 -32.99 5.14
N GLU A 171 0.60 -33.50 4.07
CA GLU A 171 0.39 -32.78 2.82
C GLU A 171 -0.55 -31.58 3.01
N GLU A 172 -1.61 -31.72 3.81
CA GLU A 172 -2.52 -30.61 4.13
C GLU A 172 -1.84 -29.52 4.94
N ILE A 173 -1.06 -29.90 5.95
CA ILE A 173 -0.31 -28.94 6.76
C ILE A 173 0.63 -28.13 5.86
N SER A 174 1.36 -28.82 4.98
CA SER A 174 2.27 -28.21 4.02
C SER A 174 1.54 -27.25 3.07
N HIS A 175 0.35 -27.65 2.59
CA HIS A 175 -0.49 -26.83 1.74
C HIS A 175 -0.97 -25.55 2.42
N MET A 176 -1.51 -25.67 3.64
CA MET A 176 -2.01 -24.52 4.41
C MET A 176 -0.89 -23.53 4.70
N ILE A 177 0.31 -24.01 5.03
CA ILE A 177 1.49 -23.16 5.23
C ILE A 177 1.91 -22.50 3.91
N SER A 178 1.87 -23.22 2.79
CA SER A 178 2.16 -22.65 1.47
C SER A 178 1.22 -21.48 1.15
N ILE A 179 -0.09 -21.61 1.42
CA ILE A 179 -1.06 -20.53 1.24
C ILE A 179 -0.73 -19.32 2.12
N VAL A 180 -0.39 -19.56 3.39
CA VAL A 180 0.01 -18.50 4.32
C VAL A 180 1.25 -17.76 3.80
N ARG A 181 2.29 -18.51 3.41
CA ARG A 181 3.54 -17.94 2.88
C ARG A 181 3.31 -17.11 1.61
N LYS A 182 2.40 -17.53 0.73
CA LYS A 182 2.02 -16.75 -0.46
C LYS A 182 1.38 -15.41 -0.08
N LYS A 183 0.49 -15.40 0.91
CA LYS A 183 -0.10 -14.15 1.40
C LYS A 183 0.94 -13.22 2.04
N LEU A 184 1.89 -13.78 2.78
CA LEU A 184 3.01 -13.01 3.34
C LEU A 184 3.90 -12.43 2.23
N CYS A 185 4.17 -13.19 1.17
CA CYS A 185 4.91 -12.71 -0.01
C CYS A 185 4.25 -11.48 -0.65
N LEU A 186 2.92 -11.47 -0.80
CA LEU A 186 2.18 -10.31 -1.31
C LEU A 186 2.33 -9.07 -0.43
N ILE A 187 2.32 -9.24 0.89
CA ILE A 187 2.53 -8.14 1.84
C ILE A 187 3.95 -7.58 1.69
N GLN A 188 4.95 -8.46 1.51
CA GLN A 188 6.33 -8.06 1.27
C GLN A 188 6.48 -7.29 -0.06
N ILE A 189 5.83 -7.76 -1.13
CA ILE A 189 5.78 -7.05 -2.42
C ILE A 189 5.20 -5.65 -2.22
N GLN A 190 4.08 -5.52 -1.52
CA GLN A 190 3.44 -4.22 -1.27
C GLN A 190 4.36 -3.27 -0.49
N LEU A 191 5.06 -3.77 0.53
CA LEU A 191 6.04 -2.98 1.28
C LEU A 191 7.11 -2.40 0.34
N LYS A 192 7.71 -3.25 -0.49
CA LYS A 192 8.75 -2.83 -1.46
C LYS A 192 8.20 -1.86 -2.51
N GLN A 193 7.00 -2.09 -3.03
CA GLN A 193 6.32 -1.19 -3.98
C GLN A 193 6.12 0.21 -3.37
N ASN A 194 5.59 0.29 -2.15
CA ASN A 194 5.37 1.55 -1.44
C ASN A 194 6.68 2.31 -1.23
N THR A 195 7.76 1.59 -0.93
CA THR A 195 9.09 2.19 -0.78
C THR A 195 9.65 2.72 -2.11
N CYS A 196 9.52 1.95 -3.21
CA CYS A 196 9.87 2.42 -4.56
C CYS A 196 9.09 3.67 -4.94
N GLU A 197 7.78 3.70 -4.67
CA GLU A 197 6.93 4.85 -4.94
C GLU A 197 7.35 6.08 -4.12
N ALA A 198 7.63 5.91 -2.82
CA ALA A 198 8.11 6.98 -1.96
C ALA A 198 9.41 7.61 -2.51
N VAL A 199 10.34 6.80 -3.01
CA VAL A 199 11.57 7.30 -3.62
C VAL A 199 11.32 7.96 -4.97
N MET A 200 10.47 7.38 -5.82
CA MET A 200 10.12 7.99 -7.11
C MET A 200 9.44 9.36 -6.91
N ASN A 201 8.56 9.48 -5.93
CA ASN A 201 7.92 10.74 -5.55
C ASN A 201 8.93 11.76 -5.00
N LEU A 202 9.87 11.33 -4.16
CA LEU A 202 10.97 12.17 -3.69
C LEU A 202 11.80 12.69 -4.87
N ARG A 203 12.22 11.79 -5.77
CA ARG A 203 13.00 12.12 -6.97
C ARG A 203 12.28 13.11 -7.88
N THR A 204 11.00 12.88 -8.14
CA THR A 204 10.16 13.76 -8.96
C THR A 204 10.08 15.16 -8.37
N ARG A 205 9.85 15.29 -7.06
CA ARG A 205 9.78 16.59 -6.38
C ARG A 205 11.08 17.39 -6.53
N PHE A 206 12.23 16.75 -6.41
CA PHE A 206 13.52 17.45 -6.52
C PHE A 206 13.92 17.73 -7.96
N LEU A 207 13.65 16.84 -8.91
CA LEU A 207 13.90 17.09 -10.34
C LEU A 207 12.97 18.19 -10.88
N ASP A 208 11.70 18.21 -10.48
CA ASP A 208 10.75 19.25 -10.86
C ASP A 208 11.07 20.59 -10.18
N ALA A 209 11.55 20.58 -8.93
CA ALA A 209 12.07 21.77 -8.27
C ALA A 209 13.30 22.35 -9.00
N ARG A 210 14.17 21.49 -9.56
CA ARG A 210 15.29 21.90 -10.43
C ARG A 210 14.79 22.48 -11.75
N ARG A 211 13.65 21.98 -12.28
CA ARG A 211 12.93 22.57 -13.44
C ARG A 211 12.06 23.77 -13.09
N LYS A 212 12.34 24.50 -11.99
CA LYS A 212 11.65 25.75 -11.62
C LYS A 212 11.27 26.53 -12.89
N ARG A 213 9.97 26.55 -13.22
CA ARG A 213 9.45 27.29 -14.37
C ARG A 213 9.87 28.74 -14.18
N ARG A 214 10.89 29.18 -14.92
CA ARG A 214 11.25 30.59 -14.96
C ARG A 214 10.08 31.30 -15.64
N ASN A 215 9.33 32.08 -14.86
CA ASN A 215 8.41 33.04 -15.44
C ASN A 215 9.21 33.94 -16.37
N PHE A 216 8.59 34.36 -17.47
CA PHE A 216 9.16 35.46 -18.26
C PHE A 216 9.41 36.66 -17.35
N ASP A 217 10.52 37.35 -17.57
CA ASP A 217 10.82 38.60 -16.91
C ASP A 217 9.76 39.67 -17.27
N LYS A 218 9.71 40.74 -16.49
CA LYS A 218 8.69 41.78 -16.66
C LYS A 218 8.74 42.41 -18.05
N THR A 219 9.92 42.53 -18.65
CA THR A 219 10.10 43.12 -19.98
C THR A 219 9.53 42.22 -21.06
N THR A 220 9.87 40.93 -21.07
CA THR A 220 9.27 39.94 -21.99
C THR A 220 7.76 39.87 -21.83
N GLN A 221 7.24 39.85 -20.59
CA GLN A 221 5.81 39.85 -20.35
C GLN A 221 5.14 41.11 -20.93
N LYS A 222 5.75 42.29 -20.76
CA LYS A 222 5.22 43.55 -21.29
C LYS A 222 5.11 43.50 -22.81
N ILE A 223 6.19 43.11 -23.50
CA ILE A 223 6.26 43.05 -24.96
C ILE A 223 5.19 42.09 -25.53
N LEU A 224 5.08 40.88 -24.96
CA LEU A 224 4.11 39.89 -25.43
C LEU A 224 2.66 40.31 -25.15
N ASN A 225 2.40 40.95 -24.00
CA ASN A 225 1.08 41.49 -23.67
C ASN A 225 0.70 42.66 -24.58
N GLU A 226 1.62 43.58 -24.86
CA GLU A 226 1.38 44.73 -25.74
C GLU A 226 0.94 44.30 -27.14
N TYR A 227 1.64 43.32 -27.73
CA TYR A 227 1.20 42.73 -28.99
C TYR A 227 -0.19 42.07 -28.87
N PHE A 228 -0.41 41.27 -27.82
CA PHE A 228 -1.68 40.57 -27.62
C PHE A 228 -2.87 41.53 -27.52
N TYR A 229 -2.74 42.61 -26.74
CA TYR A 229 -3.83 43.57 -26.52
C TYR A 229 -4.04 44.51 -27.72
N SER A 230 -2.99 44.83 -28.48
CA SER A 230 -3.14 45.57 -29.74
C SER A 230 -3.80 44.74 -30.86
N HIS A 231 -3.80 43.41 -30.75
CA HIS A 231 -4.33 42.48 -31.76
C HIS A 231 -5.46 41.59 -31.21
N LEU A 232 -6.32 42.13 -30.33
CA LEU A 232 -7.41 41.35 -29.70
C LEU A 232 -8.40 40.75 -30.69
N SER A 233 -8.64 41.39 -31.83
CA SER A 233 -9.52 40.88 -32.90
C SER A 233 -8.94 39.62 -33.55
N ASN A 234 -7.61 39.53 -33.68
CA ASN A 234 -6.92 38.37 -34.25
C ASN A 234 -5.56 38.13 -33.54
N PRO A 235 -5.55 37.51 -32.33
CA PRO A 235 -4.36 37.34 -31.51
C PRO A 235 -3.52 36.12 -31.95
N TYR A 236 -3.29 36.00 -33.25
CA TYR A 236 -2.51 34.96 -33.91
C TYR A 236 -1.37 35.63 -34.70
N PRO A 237 -0.20 35.87 -34.08
CA PRO A 237 0.96 36.42 -34.80
C PRO A 237 1.38 35.47 -35.93
N SER A 238 1.80 36.03 -37.06
CA SER A 238 2.40 35.28 -38.16
C SER A 238 3.78 34.73 -37.78
N GLU A 239 4.34 33.81 -38.55
CA GLU A 239 5.67 33.24 -38.26
C GLU A 239 6.76 34.31 -38.16
N GLN A 240 6.77 35.28 -39.08
CA GLN A 240 7.71 36.41 -39.05
C GLN A 240 7.58 37.23 -37.76
N VAL A 241 6.36 37.49 -37.29
CA VAL A 241 6.12 38.24 -36.05
C VAL A 241 6.53 37.43 -34.83
N LYS A 242 6.32 36.10 -34.83
CA LYS A 242 6.78 35.23 -33.74
C LYS A 242 8.31 35.23 -33.64
N GLU A 243 9.01 35.19 -34.76
CA GLU A 243 10.48 35.30 -34.81
C GLU A 243 10.97 36.63 -34.25
N GLU A 244 10.31 37.74 -34.62
CA GLU A 244 10.65 39.06 -34.10
C GLU A 244 10.41 39.16 -32.58
N LEU A 245 9.27 38.67 -32.09
CA LEU A 245 8.95 38.65 -30.66
C LEU A 245 9.91 37.75 -29.88
N ALA A 246 10.27 36.59 -30.42
CA ALA A 246 11.25 35.68 -29.84
C ALA A 246 12.62 36.38 -29.70
N ARG A 247 13.06 37.08 -30.76
CA ARG A 247 14.30 37.86 -30.77
C ARG A 247 14.29 39.01 -29.76
N LYS A 248 13.22 39.81 -29.73
CA LYS A 248 13.08 40.96 -28.80
C LYS A 248 13.06 40.53 -27.33
N CYS A 249 12.44 39.39 -27.05
CA CYS A 249 12.30 38.87 -25.69
C CYS A 249 13.45 37.95 -25.25
N GLY A 250 14.37 37.59 -26.15
CA GLY A 250 15.44 36.63 -25.84
C GLY A 250 14.92 35.23 -25.48
N VAL A 251 13.80 34.82 -26.10
CA VAL A 251 13.16 33.52 -25.86
C VAL A 251 13.03 32.74 -27.17
N THR A 252 12.72 31.45 -27.07
CA THR A 252 12.51 30.61 -28.26
C THR A 252 11.12 30.85 -28.89
N ILE A 253 11.00 30.60 -30.20
CA ILE A 253 9.72 30.67 -30.93
C ILE A 253 8.67 29.75 -30.29
N SER A 254 9.07 28.55 -29.84
CA SER A 254 8.19 27.62 -29.11
C SER A 254 7.62 28.21 -27.82
N GLN A 255 8.44 28.94 -27.05
CA GLN A 255 7.98 29.65 -25.86
C GLN A 255 6.97 30.77 -26.18
N VAL A 256 7.17 31.50 -27.29
CA VAL A 256 6.21 32.51 -27.78
C VAL A 256 4.89 31.84 -28.18
N ASN A 257 4.94 30.76 -28.98
CA ASN A 257 3.76 29.99 -29.40
C ASN A 257 2.94 29.51 -28.21
N ASN A 258 3.60 28.87 -27.24
CA ASN A 258 2.98 28.37 -26.03
C ASN A 258 2.37 29.50 -25.19
N TRP A 259 3.06 30.65 -25.08
CA TRP A 259 2.55 31.80 -24.35
C TRP A 259 1.26 32.35 -24.97
N PHE A 260 1.23 32.56 -26.30
CA PHE A 260 0.05 33.07 -26.99
C PHE A 260 -1.13 32.08 -26.93
N GLY A 261 -0.89 30.78 -27.08
CA GLY A 261 -1.92 29.75 -26.88
C GLY A 261 -2.53 29.83 -25.48
N ASN A 262 -1.69 29.88 -24.45
CA ASN A 262 -2.14 29.98 -23.06
C ASN A 262 -2.82 31.33 -22.74
N LYS A 263 -2.35 32.44 -23.31
CA LYS A 263 -2.92 33.77 -23.10
C LYS A 263 -4.32 33.87 -23.72
N ARG A 264 -4.52 33.38 -24.95
CA ARG A 264 -5.85 33.29 -25.60
C ARG A 264 -6.83 32.46 -24.77
N GLY A 265 -6.42 31.26 -24.34
CA GLY A 265 -7.26 30.38 -23.54
C GLY A 265 -7.69 31.01 -22.21
N ARG A 266 -6.77 31.69 -21.51
CA ARG A 266 -7.07 32.44 -20.28
C ARG A 266 -7.98 33.63 -20.52
N TYR A 267 -7.73 34.40 -21.58
CA TYR A 267 -8.55 35.57 -21.92
C TYR A 267 -9.99 35.15 -22.24
N LYS A 268 -10.19 34.13 -23.10
CA LYS A 268 -11.52 33.60 -23.43
C LYS A 268 -12.29 33.14 -22.18
N LYS A 269 -11.63 32.41 -21.27
CA LYS A 269 -12.25 31.97 -20.01
C LYS A 269 -12.65 33.12 -19.09
N ASN A 270 -11.90 34.21 -19.07
CA ASN A 270 -12.22 35.38 -18.25
C ASN A 270 -13.36 36.21 -18.84
N MET A 271 -13.48 36.30 -20.17
CA MET A 271 -14.61 36.97 -20.82
C MET A 271 -15.92 36.24 -20.54
N LEU A 272 -15.94 34.90 -20.66
CA LEU A 272 -17.11 34.05 -20.39
C LEU A 272 -17.58 34.01 -18.93
N LYS A 273 -16.78 34.54 -17.99
CA LYS A 273 -17.14 34.60 -16.56
C LYS A 273 -17.73 35.95 -16.15
N ASN A 274 -17.60 36.96 -17.01
CA ASN A 274 -18.04 38.32 -16.76
C ASN A 274 -19.29 38.69 -17.60
N GLU A 275 -19.88 37.68 -18.25
CA GLU A 275 -21.23 37.69 -18.84
C GLU A 275 -22.15 36.86 -17.94
#